data_AF-A0A914DWH5-F1
#
_entry.id   AF-A0A914DWH5-F1
#
_cell.length_a   1.000
_cell.length_b   1.000
_cell.length_c   1.000
_cell.angle_alpha   90.00
_cell.angle_beta   90.00
_cell.angle_gamma   90.00
#
_symmetry.space_group_name_H-M   'P 1'
#
loop_
_entity.id
_entity.type
_entity.pdbx_description
1 polymer ?
#
loop_
_entity_poly.entity_id
_entity_poly.type
_entity_poly.pdbx_seq_one_letter_code
_entity_poly.pdbx_strand_id
1 'polypeptide(L)'
;MEHCPNTKNVFRPIFILGDSFAESDYFREQTLRFAQIVSFLIDSLNQPNEIVQRLHAMGEKHLNYSHRGFKPIFFDLFLETLEFALSGHIPSLTNMDDKQRQDAMEAWRKLGLFTTVHVKRGYVSGLMKDYYQQTANFDDWVKKRPEFHPWNES
;
A
#
# COMPACT_ATOMS: atom_id res chain seq x y z
N MET A 1 6.58 16.57 0.51
CA MET A 1 6.79 15.86 -0.77
C MET A 1 8.22 16.00 -1.32
N GLU A 2 9.09 16.84 -0.77
CA GLU A 2 10.50 16.99 -1.21
C GLU A 2 11.38 15.74 -0.98
N HIS A 3 10.97 14.77 -0.18
CA HIS A 3 11.80 13.63 0.20
C HIS A 3 11.72 12.41 -0.74
N CYS A 4 10.99 12.47 -1.86
CA CYS A 4 10.91 11.37 -2.84
C CYS A 4 10.88 11.91 -4.29
N PRO A 5 12.03 12.01 -4.98
CA PRO A 5 12.08 12.59 -6.34
C PRO A 5 11.28 11.80 -7.40
N ASN A 6 10.96 10.52 -7.13
CA ASN A 6 10.21 9.65 -8.04
C ASN A 6 8.69 9.63 -7.77
N THR A 7 8.19 10.35 -6.77
CA THR A 7 6.75 10.34 -6.44
C THR A 7 5.88 10.82 -7.61
N LYS A 8 6.43 11.69 -8.46
CA LYS A 8 5.83 12.15 -9.72
C LYS A 8 5.60 11.06 -10.77
N ASN A 9 6.38 9.98 -10.73
CA ASN A 9 6.22 8.84 -11.64
C ASN A 9 5.13 7.88 -11.14
N VAL A 10 4.91 7.82 -9.83
CA VAL A 10 3.84 7.02 -9.21
C VAL A 10 2.50 7.74 -9.30
N PHE A 11 2.46 9.02 -8.92
CA PHE A 11 1.24 9.81 -8.82
C PHE A 11 1.16 10.88 -9.90
N ARG A 12 1.58 10.53 -11.13
CA ARG A 12 1.62 11.43 -12.29
C ARG A 12 0.34 12.25 -12.49
N PRO A 13 -0.89 11.69 -12.34
CA PRO A 13 -2.12 12.46 -12.51
C PRO A 13 -2.23 13.66 -11.55
N ILE A 14 -1.71 13.55 -10.32
CA ILE A 14 -1.71 14.67 -9.35
C ILE A 14 -0.89 15.84 -9.90
N PHE A 15 0.29 15.56 -10.46
CA PHE A 15 1.17 16.60 -10.99
C PHE A 15 0.67 17.23 -12.28
N ILE A 16 -0.10 16.49 -13.09
CA ILE A 16 -0.66 17.00 -14.35
C ILE A 16 -1.91 17.85 -14.07
N LEU A 17 -2.79 17.39 -13.19
CA LEU A 17 -4.11 17.99 -12.98
C LEU A 17 -4.11 19.06 -11.87
N GLY A 18 -3.12 19.04 -10.97
CA GLY A 18 -3.01 19.99 -9.87
C GLY A 18 -4.29 20.05 -9.05
N ASP A 19 -4.86 21.25 -8.90
CA ASP A 19 -6.07 21.49 -8.10
C ASP A 19 -7.31 20.76 -8.65
N SER A 20 -7.36 20.50 -9.96
CA SER A 20 -8.47 19.74 -10.59
C SER A 20 -8.37 18.23 -10.37
N PHE A 21 -7.30 17.73 -9.75
CA PHE A 21 -7.09 16.30 -9.52
C PHE A 21 -8.27 15.65 -8.78
N ALA A 22 -8.84 16.35 -7.79
CA ALA A 22 -9.97 15.86 -7.00
C ALA A 22 -11.24 15.62 -7.84
N GLU A 23 -11.37 16.24 -9.00
CA GLU A 23 -12.51 16.09 -9.90
C GLU A 23 -12.32 14.96 -10.91
N SER A 24 -11.08 14.46 -11.05
CA SER A 24 -10.68 13.50 -12.07
C SER A 24 -11.24 12.09 -11.86
N ASP A 25 -11.48 11.38 -12.97
CA ASP A 25 -11.88 9.96 -12.95
C ASP A 25 -10.86 9.09 -12.22
N TYR A 26 -9.57 9.41 -12.36
CA TYR A 26 -8.51 8.68 -11.66
C TYR A 26 -8.66 8.79 -10.15
N PHE A 27 -8.88 10.00 -9.62
CA PHE A 27 -9.10 10.19 -8.19
C PHE A 27 -10.35 9.44 -7.74
N ARG A 28 -11.47 9.61 -8.44
CA ARG A 28 -12.74 8.92 -8.13
C ARG A 28 -12.57 7.40 -8.10
N GLU A 29 -11.84 6.83 -9.05
CA GLU A 29 -11.56 5.41 -9.11
C GLU A 29 -10.72 4.95 -7.91
N GLN A 30 -9.65 5.67 -7.56
CA GLN A 30 -8.84 5.32 -6.38
C GLN A 30 -9.66 5.45 -5.09
N THR A 31 -10.48 6.49 -4.95
CA THR A 31 -11.38 6.67 -3.80
C THR A 31 -12.40 5.55 -3.71
N LEU A 32 -12.99 5.12 -4.83
CA LEU A 32 -13.93 4.01 -4.87
C LEU A 32 -13.27 2.69 -4.43
N ARG A 33 -12.09 2.39 -4.98
CA ARG A 33 -11.31 1.19 -4.58
C ARG A 33 -10.98 1.22 -3.08
N PHE A 34 -10.63 2.38 -2.55
CA PHE A 34 -10.39 2.57 -1.12
C PHE A 34 -11.65 2.30 -0.29
N ALA A 35 -12.79 2.91 -0.64
CA ALA A 35 -14.06 2.69 0.05
C ALA A 35 -14.49 1.21 0.02
N GLN A 36 -14.28 0.52 -1.11
CA GLN A 36 -14.55 -0.91 -1.24
C GLN A 36 -13.68 -1.77 -0.33
N ILE A 37 -12.39 -1.41 -0.17
CA ILE A 37 -11.51 -2.09 0.78
C ILE A 37 -12.01 -1.88 2.20
N VAL A 38 -12.36 -0.66 2.59
CA VAL A 38 -12.91 -0.36 3.92
C VAL A 38 -14.20 -1.13 4.19
N SER A 39 -15.14 -1.15 3.24
CA SER A 39 -16.38 -1.93 3.35
C SER A 39 -16.07 -3.41 3.57
N PHE A 40 -15.21 -3.99 2.73
CA PHE A 40 -14.80 -5.39 2.88
C PHE A 40 -14.20 -5.68 4.26
N LEU A 41 -13.36 -4.78 4.78
CA LEU A 41 -12.74 -4.96 6.10
C LEU A 41 -13.77 -4.97 7.22
N ILE A 42 -14.76 -4.08 7.15
CA ILE A 42 -15.85 -3.99 8.13
C ILE A 42 -16.73 -5.24 8.04
N ASP A 43 -17.12 -5.65 6.83
CA ASP A 43 -17.98 -6.82 6.59
C ASP A 43 -17.30 -8.14 7.01
N SER A 44 -15.97 -8.17 7.02
CA SER A 44 -15.17 -9.37 7.27
C SER A 44 -14.50 -9.40 8.63
N LEU A 45 -14.86 -8.53 9.59
CA LEU A 45 -14.20 -8.44 10.90
C LEU A 45 -14.15 -9.78 11.66
N ASN A 46 -15.12 -10.66 11.45
CA ASN A 46 -15.18 -12.01 12.05
C ASN A 46 -14.31 -13.05 11.32
N GLN A 47 -13.65 -12.68 10.23
CA GLN A 47 -12.88 -13.55 9.35
C GLN A 47 -11.44 -13.00 9.16
N PRO A 48 -10.66 -12.87 10.26
CA PRO A 48 -9.37 -12.19 10.23
C PRO A 48 -8.37 -12.81 9.25
N ASN A 49 -8.41 -14.14 9.07
CA ASN A 49 -7.53 -14.83 8.11
C ASN A 49 -7.79 -14.41 6.66
N GLU A 50 -9.06 -14.26 6.27
CA GLU A 50 -9.43 -13.83 4.92
C GLU A 50 -9.01 -12.39 4.66
N ILE A 51 -9.19 -11.53 5.67
CA ILE A 51 -8.71 -10.16 5.61
C ILE A 51 -7.19 -10.14 5.39
N VAL A 52 -6.43 -10.84 6.23
CA VAL A 52 -4.96 -10.86 6.15
C VAL A 52 -4.49 -11.32 4.77
N GLN A 53 -5.08 -12.40 4.23
CA GLN A 53 -4.75 -12.89 2.89
C GLN A 53 -5.01 -11.83 1.81
N ARG A 54 -6.17 -11.17 1.86
CA ARG A 54 -6.53 -10.14 0.87
C ARG A 54 -5.64 -8.90 0.96
N LEU A 55 -5.30 -8.47 2.19
CA LEU A 55 -4.38 -7.35 2.42
C LEU A 55 -2.96 -7.68 1.95
N HIS A 56 -2.49 -8.90 2.18
CA HIS A 56 -1.19 -9.34 1.67
C HIS A 56 -1.17 -9.35 0.14
N ALA A 57 -2.18 -9.94 -0.50
CA ALA A 57 -2.32 -9.93 -1.95
C ALA A 57 -2.38 -8.51 -2.53
N MET A 58 -3.00 -7.57 -1.82
CA MET A 58 -2.99 -6.16 -2.19
C MET A 58 -1.58 -5.57 -2.11
N GLY A 59 -0.84 -5.86 -1.04
CA GLY A 59 0.56 -5.46 -0.91
C GLY A 59 1.44 -5.97 -2.05
N GLU A 60 1.31 -7.26 -2.39
CA GLU A 60 2.01 -7.87 -3.51
C GLU A 60 1.67 -7.17 -4.84
N LYS A 61 0.39 -6.86 -5.09
CA LYS A 61 -0.01 -6.12 -6.31
C LYS A 61 0.62 -4.74 -6.41
N HIS A 62 0.90 -4.07 -5.29
CA HIS A 62 1.55 -2.75 -5.31
C HIS A 62 3.02 -2.81 -5.73
N LEU A 63 3.65 -4.00 -5.69
CA LEU A 63 5.00 -4.22 -6.21
C LEU A 63 5.11 -3.89 -7.70
N ASN A 64 4.02 -4.06 -8.45
CA ASN A 64 3.94 -3.70 -9.87
C ASN A 64 4.24 -2.21 -10.12
N TYR A 65 4.17 -1.35 -9.10
CA TYR A 65 4.49 0.08 -9.21
C TYR A 65 5.88 0.43 -8.66
N SER A 66 6.65 -0.54 -8.16
CA SER A 66 8.00 -0.32 -7.63
C SER A 66 8.95 0.29 -8.66
N HIS A 67 8.88 -0.15 -9.93
CA HIS A 67 9.66 0.40 -11.04
C HIS A 67 9.35 1.89 -11.31
N ARG A 68 8.18 2.38 -10.89
CA ARG A 68 7.79 3.80 -10.95
C ARG A 68 8.23 4.57 -9.71
N GLY A 69 8.89 3.92 -8.76
CA GLY A 69 9.33 4.50 -7.50
C GLY A 69 8.34 4.36 -6.35
N PHE A 70 7.35 3.46 -6.44
CA PHE A 70 6.50 3.13 -5.29
C PHE A 70 7.35 2.58 -4.14
N LYS A 71 7.11 3.07 -2.92
CA LYS A 71 7.86 2.68 -1.71
C LYS A 71 6.89 2.33 -0.58
N PRO A 72 7.24 1.38 0.31
CA PRO A 72 6.42 1.02 1.46
C PRO A 72 6.02 2.19 2.36
N ILE A 73 6.86 3.24 2.43
CA ILE A 73 6.59 4.47 3.20
C ILE A 73 5.30 5.18 2.75
N PHE A 74 4.84 4.97 1.52
CA PHE A 74 3.58 5.54 1.04
C PHE A 74 2.35 4.94 1.73
N PHE A 75 2.45 3.71 2.26
CA PHE A 75 1.40 3.16 3.12
C PHE A 75 1.37 3.82 4.49
N ASP A 76 2.52 4.26 5.02
CA ASP A 76 2.59 4.99 6.29
C ASP A 76 2.00 6.40 6.14
N LEU A 77 2.32 7.10 5.03
CA LEU A 77 1.69 8.39 4.71
C LEU A 77 0.17 8.28 4.54
N PHE A 78 -0.31 7.17 3.99
CA PHE A 78 -1.73 6.90 3.90
C PHE A 78 -2.38 6.80 5.30
N LEU A 79 -1.75 6.09 6.24
CA LEU A 79 -2.22 5.99 7.63
C LEU A 79 -2.25 7.36 8.32
N GLU A 80 -1.19 8.15 8.19
CA GLU A 80 -1.13 9.52 8.74
C GLU A 80 -2.25 10.41 8.18
N THR A 81 -2.50 10.32 6.87
CA THR A 81 -3.55 11.09 6.21
C THR A 81 -4.95 10.65 6.66
N LEU A 82 -5.16 9.34 6.84
CA LEU A 82 -6.40 8.80 7.37
C LEU A 82 -6.64 9.31 8.81
N GLU A 83 -5.63 9.27 9.67
CA GLU A 83 -5.73 9.78 11.03
C GLU A 83 -6.03 11.27 11.09
N PHE A 84 -5.39 12.06 10.22
CA PHE A 84 -5.66 13.48 10.09
C PHE A 84 -7.12 13.73 9.66
N ALA A 85 -7.60 13.03 8.64
CA ALA A 85 -8.97 13.16 8.14
C ALA A 85 -10.01 12.78 9.21
N LEU A 86 -9.78 11.67 9.93
CA LEU A 86 -10.66 11.22 11.00
C LEU A 86 -10.69 12.20 12.17
N SER A 87 -9.55 12.78 12.53
CA SER A 87 -9.44 13.76 13.61
C SER A 87 -10.20 15.05 13.28
N GLY A 88 -10.38 15.41 12.02
CA GLY A 88 -11.25 16.50 11.59
C GLY A 88 -12.73 16.10 11.52
N HIS A 89 -13.02 14.87 11.07
CA HIS A 89 -14.40 14.45 10.81
C HIS A 89 -15.16 13.97 12.05
N ILE A 90 -14.57 13.11 12.88
CA ILE A 90 -15.28 12.51 14.03
C ILE A 90 -15.79 13.57 15.02
N PRO A 91 -15.04 14.64 15.36
CA PRO A 91 -15.56 15.72 16.20
C PRO A 91 -16.74 16.49 15.60
N SER A 92 -16.90 16.49 14.27
CA SER A 92 -18.00 17.18 13.59
C SER A 92 -19.35 16.43 13.66
N LEU A 93 -19.35 15.15 14.03
CA LEU A 93 -20.57 14.32 14.06
C LEU A 93 -21.46 14.69 15.24
N THR A 94 -22.65 15.26 15.04
CA THR A 94 -23.46 15.80 16.16
C THR A 94 -24.18 14.75 17.01
N ASN A 95 -24.22 13.49 16.55
CA ASN A 95 -24.99 12.39 17.13
C ASN A 95 -24.16 11.45 18.03
N MET A 96 -23.00 11.91 18.50
CA MET A 96 -22.09 11.12 19.33
C MET A 96 -21.70 11.89 20.59
N ASP A 97 -21.68 11.19 21.72
CA ASP A 97 -21.06 11.70 22.95
C ASP A 97 -19.53 11.61 22.90
N ASP A 98 -18.85 12.22 23.87
CA ASP A 98 -17.39 12.27 23.91
C ASP A 98 -16.74 10.89 24.00
N LYS A 99 -17.37 9.94 24.70
CA LYS A 99 -16.86 8.58 24.82
C LYS A 99 -16.99 7.84 23.48
N GLN A 100 -18.15 7.93 22.84
CA GLN A 100 -18.38 7.35 21.52
C GLN A 100 -17.40 7.90 20.49
N ARG A 101 -17.07 9.20 20.54
CA ARG A 101 -16.05 9.80 19.66
C ARG A 101 -14.67 9.21 19.89
N GLN A 102 -14.27 9.05 21.16
CA GLN A 102 -12.98 8.46 21.51
C GLN A 102 -12.90 6.99 21.06
N ASP A 103 -13.94 6.21 21.37
CA ASP A 103 -14.03 4.79 20.99
C ASP A 103 -13.99 4.63 19.46
N ALA A 104 -14.70 5.49 18.72
CA ALA A 104 -14.68 5.48 17.25
C ALA A 104 -13.31 5.85 16.69
N MET A 105 -12.67 6.90 17.21
CA MET A 105 -11.30 7.27 16.82
C MET A 105 -10.32 6.12 17.04
N GLU A 106 -10.41 5.45 18.19
CA GLU A 106 -9.54 4.31 18.50
C GLU A 106 -9.80 3.11 17.58
N ALA A 107 -11.07 2.79 17.32
CA ALA A 107 -11.45 1.69 16.43
C ALA A 107 -10.92 1.93 15.00
N TRP A 108 -11.09 3.14 14.47
CA TRP A 108 -10.58 3.48 13.14
C TRP A 108 -9.06 3.49 13.06
N ARG A 109 -8.35 3.96 14.09
CA ARG A 109 -6.88 3.87 14.18
C ARG A 109 -6.40 2.42 14.16
N LYS A 110 -7.03 1.55 14.95
CA LYS A 110 -6.71 0.11 14.96
C LYS A 110 -6.93 -0.52 13.59
N LEU A 111 -8.04 -0.21 12.92
CA LEU A 111 -8.34 -0.72 11.58
C LEU A 111 -7.34 -0.22 10.53
N GLY A 112 -7.01 1.07 10.56
CA GLY A 112 -6.02 1.68 9.67
C GLY A 112 -4.62 1.10 9.85
N LEU A 113 -4.18 0.94 11.11
CA LEU A 113 -2.90 0.33 11.45
C LEU A 113 -2.85 -1.13 11.00
N PHE A 114 -3.88 -1.91 11.31
CA PHE A 114 -4.00 -3.31 10.91
C PHE A 114 -3.89 -3.45 9.38
N THR A 115 -4.65 -2.63 8.65
CA THR A 115 -4.62 -2.58 7.18
C THR A 115 -3.21 -2.31 6.66
N THR A 116 -2.59 -1.24 7.16
CA THR A 116 -1.27 -0.77 6.74
C THR A 116 -0.18 -1.81 6.99
N VAL A 117 -0.16 -2.42 8.18
CA VAL A 117 0.81 -3.46 8.56
C VAL A 117 0.74 -4.65 7.62
N HIS A 118 -0.46 -5.14 7.32
CA HIS A 118 -0.63 -6.34 6.50
C HIS A 118 -0.39 -6.07 5.01
N VAL A 119 -0.76 -4.90 4.49
CA VAL A 119 -0.40 -4.49 3.12
C VAL A 119 1.12 -4.35 2.98
N LYS A 120 1.80 -3.72 3.95
CA LYS A 120 3.27 -3.61 3.96
C LYS A 120 3.95 -4.98 4.00
N ARG A 121 3.44 -5.90 4.84
CA ARG A 121 3.95 -7.29 4.89
C ARG A 121 3.82 -7.99 3.54
N GLY A 122 2.65 -7.89 2.89
CA GLY A 122 2.45 -8.41 1.54
C GLY A 122 3.44 -7.86 0.53
N TYR A 123 3.66 -6.54 0.54
CA TYR A 123 4.63 -5.89 -0.35
C TYR A 123 6.06 -6.42 -0.14
N VAL A 124 6.51 -6.52 1.13
CA VAL A 124 7.84 -7.05 1.46
C VAL A 124 7.98 -8.53 1.10
N SER A 125 6.95 -9.33 1.34
CA SER A 125 6.92 -10.73 0.91
C SER A 125 7.02 -10.87 -0.61
N GLY A 126 6.34 -10.01 -1.37
CA GLY A 126 6.46 -9.93 -2.83
C GLY A 126 7.89 -9.60 -3.28
N LEU A 127 8.50 -8.57 -2.68
CA LEU A 127 9.89 -8.20 -2.98
C LEU A 127 10.87 -9.36 -2.77
N MET A 128 10.73 -10.09 -1.66
CA MET A 128 11.58 -11.24 -1.36
C MET A 128 11.38 -12.35 -2.39
N LYS A 129 10.14 -12.65 -2.78
CA LYS A 129 9.85 -13.64 -3.82
C LYS A 129 10.52 -13.27 -5.15
N ASP A 130 10.38 -12.02 -5.58
CA ASP A 130 11.00 -11.54 -6.83
C ASP A 130 12.52 -11.63 -6.79
N TYR A 131 13.13 -11.26 -5.66
CA TYR A 131 14.58 -11.38 -5.46
C TYR A 131 15.04 -12.84 -5.57
N TYR A 132 14.41 -13.77 -4.84
CA TYR A 132 14.79 -15.18 -4.87
C TYR A 132 14.57 -15.84 -6.23
N GLN A 133 13.52 -15.44 -6.96
CA GLN A 133 13.29 -15.91 -8.32
C GLN A 133 14.37 -15.41 -9.28
N GLN A 134 14.78 -14.14 -9.16
CA GLN A 134 15.86 -13.59 -9.98
C GLN A 134 17.20 -14.28 -9.70
N THR A 135 17.52 -14.55 -8.43
CA THR A 135 18.76 -15.28 -8.09
C THR A 135 18.73 -16.72 -8.60
N ALA A 136 17.60 -17.42 -8.44
CA ALA A 136 17.47 -18.79 -8.96
C ALA A 136 17.61 -18.84 -10.50
N ASN A 137 17.01 -17.88 -11.20
CA ASN A 137 17.15 -17.75 -12.65
C ASN A 137 18.58 -17.43 -13.07
N PHE A 138 19.30 -16.59 -12.30
CA PHE A 138 20.70 -16.30 -12.54
C PHE A 138 21.57 -17.53 -12.35
N ASP A 139 21.38 -18.28 -11.26
CA ASP A 139 22.12 -19.51 -11.00
C ASP A 139 21.89 -20.57 -12.09
N ASP A 140 20.65 -20.72 -12.56
CA ASP A 140 20.31 -21.60 -13.69
C ASP A 140 20.95 -21.11 -15.00
N TRP A 141 20.97 -19.80 -15.24
CA TRP A 141 21.62 -19.20 -16.40
C TRP A 141 23.14 -19.44 -16.40
N VAL A 142 23.80 -19.26 -15.25
CA VAL A 142 25.24 -19.52 -15.07
C VAL A 142 25.54 -21.00 -15.30
N LYS A 143 24.74 -21.91 -14.75
CA LYS A 143 24.90 -23.37 -14.97
C LYS A 143 24.79 -23.78 -16.44
N LYS A 144 23.90 -23.13 -17.20
CA LYS A 144 23.71 -23.38 -18.64
C LYS A 144 24.80 -22.78 -19.52
N ARG A 145 25.61 -21.86 -18.97
CA ARG A 145 26.63 -21.11 -19.70
C ARG A 145 27.93 -21.00 -18.91
N PRO A 146 28.61 -22.14 -18.68
CA PRO A 146 29.84 -22.17 -17.89
C PRO A 146 30.96 -21.29 -18.46
N GLU A 147 30.93 -20.98 -19.76
CA GLU A 147 31.87 -20.05 -20.42
C GLU A 147 31.75 -18.59 -19.93
N PHE A 148 30.65 -18.23 -19.26
CA PHE A 148 30.44 -16.92 -18.63
C PHE A 148 30.50 -17.00 -17.10
N HIS A 149 31.00 -18.10 -16.52
CA HIS A 149 31.14 -18.21 -15.07
C HIS A 149 32.15 -17.15 -14.59
N PRO A 150 31.79 -16.29 -13.61
CA PRO A 150 32.60 -15.14 -13.19
C PRO A 150 33.92 -15.51 -12.51
N TRP A 151 34.23 -16.81 -12.40
CA TRP A 151 35.43 -17.37 -11.78
C TRP A 151 36.21 -18.29 -12.73
N ASN A 152 35.81 -18.38 -14.00
CA ASN A 152 36.59 -19.07 -15.03
C ASN A 152 37.59 -18.07 -15.64
N GLU A 153 38.61 -17.71 -14.86
CA GLU A 153 39.82 -17.11 -15.43
C GLU A 153 40.74 -18.24 -15.90
N SER A 154 41.11 -18.16 -17.18
CA SER A 154 42.12 -18.97 -17.87
C SER A 154 43.53 -18.76 -17.35
#